data_AF-A0A0L8FGT5-F1
#
_entry.id   AF-A0A0L8FGT5-F1
#
_cell.length_a   1.000
_cell.length_b   1.000
_cell.length_c   1.000
_cell.angle_alpha   90.00
_cell.angle_beta   90.00
_cell.angle_gamma   90.00
#
_symmetry.space_group_name_H-M   'P 1'
#
loop_
_entity.id
_entity.type
_entity.pdbx_description
1 polymer ?
#
loop_
_entity_poly.entity_id
_entity_poly.type
_entity_poly.pdbx_seq_one_letter_code
_entity_poly.pdbx_strand_id
1 'polypeptide(L)'
;MQWLYLQLFPDFEGDMTSLSEQMGYFKGLAEGKENHYFLMTKEGRKYISVFRQVRFHHIINDMQSVKTLYADHIVSPEWLQPYFTYQWNKMLAVDQGLDKGPQQLSEEEFNKTAMRCGRILQKNGKYCWRWTGYSYGFDLLIILTKRGFVFKRNTQSQPYNGSVSLQPTRRIFYKFSVMSLDKSGMVTYSKSTPIHRLRFVPDEDIPILTLEEAATFPLHICFNVVYVTPCETVPLPTLPTLTNEDWDKIDDIQGMPSSSVHLDSTLNPESLLSNSSAE
;
A
#
# COMPACT_ATOMS: atom_id res chain seq x y z
N MET A 1 -4.83 0.10 -7.50
CA MET A 1 -5.49 -0.10 -8.82
C MET A 1 -7.00 -0.16 -8.67
N GLN A 2 -7.56 -1.05 -7.86
CA GLN A 2 -9.02 -1.15 -7.62
C GLN A 2 -9.69 0.16 -7.18
N TRP A 3 -9.08 0.91 -6.25
CA TRP A 3 -9.60 2.22 -5.83
C TRP A 3 -9.79 3.18 -7.01
N LEU A 4 -8.82 3.23 -7.94
CA LEU A 4 -8.88 4.12 -9.08
C LEU A 4 -10.01 3.75 -10.03
N TYR A 5 -10.24 2.45 -10.26
CA TYR A 5 -11.38 1.97 -11.04
C TYR A 5 -12.72 2.46 -10.43
N LEU A 6 -12.89 2.31 -9.11
CA LEU A 6 -14.11 2.79 -8.43
C LEU A 6 -14.29 4.31 -8.49
N GLN A 7 -13.22 5.09 -8.66
CA GLN A 7 -13.34 6.53 -8.88
C GLN A 7 -13.84 6.86 -10.29
N LEU A 8 -13.57 6.00 -11.28
CA LEU A 8 -14.06 6.15 -12.64
C LEU A 8 -15.48 5.61 -12.82
N PHE A 9 -15.85 4.60 -12.03
CA PHE A 9 -17.13 3.92 -12.07
C PHE A 9 -17.78 3.92 -10.67
N PRO A 10 -18.30 5.07 -10.21
CA PRO A 10 -18.88 5.20 -8.87
C PRO A 10 -20.13 4.33 -8.66
N ASP A 11 -20.84 4.02 -9.75
CA ASP A 11 -22.06 3.20 -9.75
C ASP A 11 -21.77 1.69 -9.87
N PHE A 12 -20.53 1.26 -9.64
CA PHE A 12 -20.18 -0.15 -9.68
C PHE A 12 -20.79 -0.91 -8.49
N GLU A 13 -21.70 -1.85 -8.76
CA GLU A 13 -22.42 -2.66 -7.74
C GLU A 13 -21.84 -4.07 -7.52
N GLY A 14 -20.64 -4.36 -8.05
CA GLY A 14 -20.03 -5.68 -7.94
C GLY A 14 -19.32 -5.95 -6.59
N ASP A 15 -19.06 -7.23 -6.33
CA ASP A 15 -18.24 -7.68 -5.21
C ASP A 15 -16.72 -7.53 -5.47
N MET A 16 -15.88 -7.95 -4.51
CA MET A 16 -14.42 -7.89 -4.68
C MET A 16 -13.89 -8.79 -5.80
N THR A 17 -14.61 -9.86 -6.13
CA THR A 17 -14.23 -10.81 -7.19
C THR A 17 -14.40 -10.14 -8.55
N SER A 18 -15.59 -9.63 -8.83
CA SER A 18 -15.89 -8.88 -10.05
C SER A 18 -15.02 -7.64 -10.19
N LEU A 19 -14.73 -6.91 -9.10
CA LEU A 19 -13.79 -5.79 -9.14
C LEU A 19 -12.36 -6.21 -9.56
N SER A 20 -11.94 -7.43 -9.23
CA SER A 20 -10.65 -7.96 -9.63
C SER A 20 -10.61 -8.30 -11.13
N GLU A 21 -11.73 -8.74 -11.70
CA GLU A 21 -11.87 -8.99 -13.14
C GLU A 21 -11.76 -7.68 -13.94
N GLN A 22 -12.23 -6.58 -13.38
CA GLN A 22 -12.12 -5.25 -13.98
C GLN A 22 -10.71 -4.66 -13.97
N MET A 23 -9.72 -5.33 -13.34
CA MET A 23 -8.32 -4.88 -13.35
C MET A 23 -7.71 -4.85 -14.77
N GLY A 24 -8.31 -5.56 -15.74
CA GLY A 24 -7.94 -5.50 -17.15
C GLY A 24 -8.29 -4.19 -17.85
N TYR A 25 -9.12 -3.33 -17.26
CA TYR A 25 -9.61 -2.08 -17.88
C TYR A 25 -8.48 -1.19 -18.39
N PHE A 26 -7.52 -0.84 -17.53
CA PHE A 26 -6.41 0.05 -17.87
C PHE A 26 -5.44 -0.57 -18.88
N LYS A 27 -5.26 -1.90 -18.82
CA LYS A 27 -4.52 -2.64 -19.83
C LYS A 27 -5.22 -2.54 -21.20
N GLY A 28 -6.54 -2.69 -21.24
CA GLY A 28 -7.36 -2.52 -22.44
C GLY A 28 -7.23 -1.14 -23.06
N LEU A 29 -7.16 -0.08 -22.24
CA LEU A 29 -6.93 1.29 -22.73
C LEU A 29 -5.58 1.46 -23.45
N ALA A 30 -4.57 0.69 -23.05
CA ALA A 30 -3.23 0.68 -23.62
C ALA A 30 -3.07 -0.27 -24.81
N GLU A 31 -4.08 -1.09 -25.14
CA GLU A 31 -3.99 -2.02 -26.27
C GLU A 31 -3.75 -1.29 -27.59
N GLY A 32 -2.70 -1.69 -28.31
CA GLY A 32 -2.31 -1.07 -29.57
C GLY A 32 -1.64 0.30 -29.44
N LYS A 33 -1.38 0.79 -28.22
CA LYS A 33 -0.75 2.10 -27.97
C LYS A 33 0.59 1.92 -27.25
N GLU A 34 1.66 2.41 -27.87
CA GLU A 34 2.98 2.40 -27.26
C GLU A 34 3.06 3.44 -26.13
N ASN A 35 3.70 3.09 -25.01
CA ASN A 35 3.92 3.97 -23.84
C ASN A 35 2.64 4.61 -23.27
N HIS A 36 1.48 3.95 -23.44
CA HIS A 36 0.22 4.41 -22.87
C HIS A 36 0.10 3.98 -21.40
N TYR A 37 0.17 4.97 -20.51
CA TYR A 37 -0.04 4.80 -19.07
C TYR A 37 -1.16 5.73 -18.60
N PHE A 38 -2.11 5.20 -17.83
CA PHE A 38 -3.32 5.95 -17.47
C PHE A 38 -3.01 7.29 -16.81
N LEU A 39 -2.07 7.36 -15.86
CA LEU A 39 -1.72 8.62 -15.19
C LEU A 39 -1.11 9.70 -16.10
N MET A 40 -0.64 9.30 -17.29
CA MET A 40 -0.10 10.20 -18.31
C MET A 40 -1.21 10.76 -19.23
N THR A 41 -2.41 10.20 -19.21
CA THR A 41 -3.55 10.71 -20.00
C THR A 41 -4.13 11.99 -19.41
N LYS A 42 -4.91 12.75 -20.19
CA LYS A 42 -5.67 13.91 -19.70
C LYS A 42 -6.57 13.55 -18.51
N GLU A 43 -7.25 12.41 -18.58
CA GLU A 43 -8.14 11.95 -17.52
C GLU A 43 -7.40 11.50 -16.26
N GLY A 44 -6.26 10.82 -16.40
CA GLY A 44 -5.53 10.25 -15.27
C GLY A 44 -4.79 11.27 -14.41
N ARG A 45 -4.46 12.45 -14.95
CA ARG A 45 -3.69 13.48 -14.24
C ARG A 45 -4.28 13.93 -12.92
N LYS A 46 -5.62 13.98 -12.83
CA LYS A 46 -6.31 14.37 -11.60
C LYS A 46 -5.97 13.45 -10.41
N TYR A 47 -5.47 12.24 -10.68
CA TYR A 47 -5.07 11.27 -9.67
C TYR A 47 -3.57 11.26 -9.35
N ILE A 48 -2.73 12.02 -10.07
CA ILE A 48 -1.28 12.07 -9.84
C ILE A 48 -0.95 12.38 -8.39
N SER A 49 -1.61 13.37 -7.78
CA SER A 49 -1.36 13.77 -6.39
C SER A 49 -1.59 12.61 -5.41
N VAL A 50 -2.63 11.81 -5.63
CA VAL A 50 -2.93 10.62 -4.82
C VAL A 50 -1.87 9.54 -5.02
N PHE A 51 -1.50 9.26 -6.28
CA PHE A 51 -0.48 8.26 -6.60
C PHE A 51 0.92 8.65 -6.11
N ARG A 52 1.24 9.93 -5.95
CA ARG A 52 2.49 10.38 -5.29
C ARG A 52 2.58 9.98 -3.82
N GLN A 53 1.45 9.75 -3.16
CA GLN A 53 1.39 9.32 -1.75
C GLN A 53 1.44 7.80 -1.59
N VAL A 54 1.37 7.04 -2.70
CA VAL A 54 1.51 5.59 -2.67
C VAL A 54 2.95 5.23 -2.32
N ARG A 55 3.12 4.37 -1.31
CA ARG A 55 4.43 3.88 -0.88
C ARG A 55 4.92 2.76 -1.78
N PHE A 56 5.26 3.08 -3.03
CA PHE A 56 5.65 2.09 -4.04
C PHE A 56 6.79 1.19 -3.60
N HIS A 57 7.74 1.67 -2.80
CA HIS A 57 8.78 0.83 -2.23
C HIS A 57 8.22 -0.36 -1.45
N HIS A 58 7.10 -0.22 -0.71
CA HIS A 58 6.48 -1.36 -0.01
C HIS A 58 5.71 -2.31 -0.94
N ILE A 59 5.37 -1.88 -2.15
CA ILE A 59 4.73 -2.70 -3.19
C ILE A 59 5.79 -3.44 -4.01
N ILE A 60 6.90 -2.76 -4.33
CA ILE A 60 8.08 -3.29 -5.01
C ILE A 60 8.91 -4.09 -3.98
N ASN A 61 8.32 -5.16 -3.48
CA ASN A 61 8.96 -6.07 -2.54
C ASN A 61 8.97 -7.53 -3.05
N ASP A 62 8.23 -7.86 -4.11
CA ASP A 62 8.25 -9.17 -4.74
C ASP A 62 8.03 -9.07 -6.26
N MET A 63 8.44 -10.11 -6.98
CA MET A 63 8.42 -10.12 -8.44
C MET A 63 7.00 -10.15 -9.02
N GLN A 64 6.03 -10.76 -8.34
CA GLN A 64 4.65 -10.81 -8.83
C GLN A 64 3.99 -9.43 -8.70
N SER A 65 4.21 -8.73 -7.59
CA SER A 65 3.76 -7.35 -7.40
C SER A 65 4.36 -6.41 -8.45
N VAL A 66 5.67 -6.56 -8.75
CA VAL A 66 6.33 -5.79 -9.82
C VAL A 66 5.72 -6.07 -11.19
N LYS A 67 5.53 -7.35 -11.56
CA LYS A 67 4.88 -7.72 -12.83
C LYS A 67 3.47 -7.15 -12.94
N THR A 68 2.71 -7.21 -11.86
CA THR A 68 1.34 -6.68 -11.81
C THR A 68 1.34 -5.17 -12.03
N LEU A 69 2.26 -4.46 -11.38
CA LEU A 69 2.41 -3.02 -11.48
C LEU A 69 2.80 -2.54 -12.89
N TYR A 70 3.57 -3.33 -13.63
CA TYR A 70 3.84 -3.05 -15.04
C TYR A 70 2.67 -3.41 -15.95
N ALA A 71 2.00 -4.54 -15.68
CA ALA A 71 0.95 -5.07 -16.54
C ALA A 71 -0.38 -4.29 -16.45
N ASP A 72 -0.59 -3.49 -15.40
CA ASP A 72 -1.81 -2.71 -15.23
C ASP A 72 -1.84 -1.42 -16.06
N HIS A 73 -0.71 -1.00 -16.66
CA HIS A 73 -0.62 0.22 -17.47
C HIS A 73 -1.16 1.49 -16.78
N ILE A 74 -1.09 1.57 -15.45
CA ILE A 74 -1.51 2.78 -14.71
C ILE A 74 -0.34 3.74 -14.53
N VAL A 75 0.79 3.20 -14.07
CA VAL A 75 2.00 3.95 -13.72
C VAL A 75 3.12 3.60 -14.70
N SER A 76 3.85 4.61 -15.19
CA SER A 76 4.95 4.36 -16.13
C SER A 76 6.19 3.77 -15.43
N PRO A 77 7.05 3.02 -16.14
CA PRO A 77 8.31 2.50 -15.61
C PRO A 77 9.23 3.58 -15.02
N GLU A 78 9.30 4.75 -15.65
CA GLU A 78 10.15 5.88 -15.25
C GLU A 78 9.77 6.39 -13.86
N TRP A 79 8.48 6.29 -13.50
CA TRP A 79 7.99 6.64 -12.18
C TRP A 79 8.49 5.68 -11.10
N LEU A 80 8.67 4.41 -11.45
CA LEU A 80 9.06 3.34 -10.53
C LEU A 80 10.57 3.25 -10.33
N GLN A 81 11.35 3.67 -11.33
CA GLN A 81 12.81 3.55 -11.35
C GLN A 81 13.49 4.06 -10.07
N PRO A 82 13.16 5.24 -9.51
CA PRO A 82 13.77 5.71 -8.27
C PRO A 82 13.54 4.76 -7.09
N TYR A 83 12.38 4.10 -7.02
CA TYR A 83 12.05 3.15 -5.96
C TYR A 83 12.83 1.85 -6.08
N PHE A 84 13.13 1.39 -7.30
CA PHE A 84 14.02 0.24 -7.53
C PHE A 84 15.44 0.56 -7.04
N THR A 85 15.99 1.72 -7.41
CA THR A 85 17.30 2.16 -6.90
C THR A 85 17.32 2.26 -5.39
N TYR A 86 16.26 2.83 -4.80
CA TYR A 86 16.11 2.90 -3.34
C TYR A 86 16.09 1.51 -2.69
N GLN A 87 15.32 0.57 -3.25
CA GLN A 87 15.23 -0.79 -2.72
C GLN A 87 16.54 -1.57 -2.85
N TRP A 88 17.22 -1.44 -3.99
CA TRP A 88 18.52 -2.04 -4.22
C TRP A 88 19.57 -1.56 -3.21
N ASN A 89 19.66 -0.25 -3.00
CA ASN A 89 20.59 0.32 -2.03
C ASN A 89 20.31 -0.14 -0.60
N LYS A 90 19.02 -0.24 -0.21
CA LYS A 90 18.63 -0.78 1.10
C LYS A 90 18.98 -2.25 1.26
N MET A 91 18.76 -3.05 0.22
CA MET A 91 19.18 -4.45 0.22
C MET A 91 20.69 -4.58 0.43
N LEU A 92 21.51 -3.83 -0.31
CA LEU A 92 22.97 -3.85 -0.16
C LEU A 92 23.41 -3.44 1.25
N ALA A 93 22.83 -2.37 1.80
CA ALA A 93 23.15 -1.91 3.15
C ALA A 93 22.83 -2.97 4.21
N VAL A 94 21.70 -3.67 4.06
CA VAL A 94 21.34 -4.78 4.96
C VAL A 94 22.29 -5.97 4.74
N ASP A 95 22.56 -6.37 3.51
CA ASP A 95 23.38 -7.55 3.23
C ASP A 95 24.83 -7.37 3.75
N GLN A 96 25.40 -6.18 3.58
CA GLN A 96 26.73 -5.81 4.07
C GLN A 96 26.79 -5.52 5.58
N GLY A 97 25.67 -5.64 6.30
CA GLY A 97 25.62 -5.41 7.75
C GLY A 97 25.68 -3.95 8.19
N LEU A 98 25.59 -3.00 7.25
CA LEU A 98 25.58 -1.55 7.49
C LEU A 98 24.25 -1.10 8.11
N ASP A 99 23.14 -1.71 7.69
CA ASP A 99 21.82 -1.50 8.28
C ASP A 99 21.37 -2.74 9.07
N LYS A 100 21.18 -2.57 10.37
CA LYS A 100 20.69 -3.61 11.29
C LYS A 100 19.22 -3.37 11.68
N GLY A 101 18.55 -2.44 11.00
CA GLY A 101 17.26 -1.89 11.35
C GLY A 101 17.37 -0.58 12.15
N PRO A 102 16.27 0.19 12.20
CA PRO A 102 16.25 1.52 12.82
C PRO A 102 16.65 1.47 14.30
N GLN A 103 17.52 2.41 14.71
CA GLN A 103 17.93 2.55 16.11
C GLN A 103 16.99 3.47 16.88
N GLN A 104 16.65 4.61 16.30
CA GLN A 104 15.73 5.60 16.82
C GLN A 104 14.81 6.03 15.69
N LEU A 105 13.57 6.36 16.04
CA LEU A 105 12.57 6.80 15.08
C LEU A 105 11.53 7.63 15.80
N SER A 106 11.27 8.84 15.32
CA SER A 106 10.14 9.64 15.80
C SER A 106 8.81 9.03 15.36
N GLU A 107 7.72 9.41 16.02
CA GLU A 107 6.38 8.98 15.60
C GLU A 107 6.03 9.46 14.18
N GLU A 108 6.45 10.67 13.81
CA GLU A 108 6.24 11.23 12.48
C GLU A 108 6.96 10.39 11.41
N GLU A 109 8.25 10.10 11.60
CA GLU A 109 9.01 9.27 10.67
C GLU A 109 8.44 7.85 10.58
N PHE A 110 8.02 7.27 11.70
CA PHE A 110 7.34 5.97 11.71
C PHE A 110 6.07 6.01 10.87
N ASN A 111 5.19 6.99 11.10
CA ASN A 111 3.92 7.10 10.38
C ASN A 111 4.11 7.36 8.88
N LYS A 112 5.18 8.08 8.52
CA LYS A 112 5.57 8.35 7.13
C LYS A 112 6.10 7.09 6.43
N THR A 113 6.94 6.31 7.10
CA THR A 113 7.75 5.26 6.45
C THR A 113 7.29 3.83 6.68
N ALA A 114 6.47 3.56 7.70
CA ALA A 114 6.04 2.20 8.01
C ALA A 114 5.30 1.53 6.84
N MET A 115 5.66 0.27 6.61
CA MET A 115 4.86 -0.66 5.83
C MET A 115 3.57 -0.94 6.61
N ARG A 116 2.43 -0.86 5.92
CA ARG A 116 1.11 -1.00 6.54
C ARG A 116 0.46 -2.28 6.06
N CYS A 117 0.08 -3.12 7.00
CA CYS A 117 -0.37 -4.46 6.76
C CYS A 117 -1.71 -4.69 7.47
N GLY A 118 -2.70 -5.18 6.72
CA GLY A 118 -4.02 -5.51 7.24
C GLY A 118 -4.30 -7.00 7.15
N ARG A 119 -5.05 -7.55 8.11
CA ARG A 119 -5.62 -8.91 8.02
C ARG A 119 -6.90 -9.01 8.84
N ILE A 120 -7.87 -9.77 8.36
CA ILE A 120 -9.08 -10.12 9.12
C ILE A 120 -9.00 -11.61 9.49
N LEU A 121 -9.14 -11.91 10.78
CA LEU A 121 -9.30 -13.28 11.27
C LEU A 121 -10.78 -13.51 11.51
N GLN A 122 -11.38 -14.44 10.77
CA GLN A 122 -12.84 -14.62 10.75
C GLN A 122 -13.39 -15.37 11.95
N LYS A 123 -12.62 -16.26 12.56
CA LYS A 123 -13.09 -17.17 13.60
C LYS A 123 -12.02 -17.42 14.65
N ASN A 124 -12.43 -17.89 15.83
CA ASN A 124 -11.48 -18.31 16.83
C ASN A 124 -10.66 -19.52 16.33
N GLY A 125 -9.37 -19.53 16.62
CA GLY A 125 -8.46 -20.58 16.17
C GLY A 125 -7.00 -20.25 16.39
N LYS A 126 -6.14 -21.20 16.02
CA LYS A 126 -4.70 -20.97 15.93
C LYS A 126 -4.38 -20.42 14.54
N TYR A 127 -3.61 -19.34 14.51
CA TYR A 127 -3.15 -18.73 13.27
C TYR A 127 -1.63 -18.61 13.29
N CYS A 128 -1.01 -18.87 12.14
CA CYS A 128 0.38 -18.58 11.88
C CYS A 128 0.46 -18.03 10.46
N TRP A 129 0.99 -16.82 10.30
CA TRP A 129 1.12 -16.20 9.00
C TRP A 129 2.26 -15.20 8.94
N ARG A 130 2.51 -14.69 7.73
CA ARG A 130 3.39 -13.58 7.43
C ARG A 130 2.77 -12.76 6.31
N TRP A 131 3.17 -11.51 6.18
CA TRP A 131 2.93 -10.78 4.93
C TRP A 131 4.04 -11.15 3.95
N THR A 132 3.64 -11.51 2.72
CA THR A 132 4.56 -11.92 1.67
C THR A 132 5.34 -10.73 1.13
N GLY A 133 6.55 -10.99 0.66
CA GLY A 133 7.46 -9.97 0.15
C GLY A 133 8.89 -10.17 0.64
N TYR A 134 9.85 -9.59 -0.08
CA TYR A 134 11.24 -9.53 0.32
C TYR A 134 11.45 -8.38 1.29
N SER A 135 11.27 -8.67 2.59
CA SER A 135 11.54 -7.72 3.68
C SER A 135 13.03 -7.68 4.05
N TYR A 136 13.91 -7.60 3.05
CA TYR A 136 15.38 -7.65 3.20
C TYR A 136 15.84 -8.90 3.98
N GLY A 137 15.26 -10.04 3.60
CA GLY A 137 15.45 -11.34 4.25
C GLY A 137 14.97 -11.44 5.70
N PHE A 138 14.23 -10.46 6.22
CA PHE A 138 13.62 -10.54 7.54
C PHE A 138 12.25 -11.23 7.44
N ASP A 139 12.21 -12.55 7.66
CA ASP A 139 10.97 -13.31 7.67
C ASP A 139 10.30 -13.26 9.04
N LEU A 140 9.22 -12.48 9.15
CA LEU A 140 8.48 -12.27 10.39
C LEU A 140 7.16 -13.05 10.37
N LEU A 141 7.11 -14.11 11.17
CA LEU A 141 5.88 -14.83 11.44
C LEU A 141 5.12 -14.16 12.59
N ILE A 142 3.80 -14.14 12.44
CA ILE A 142 2.84 -13.71 13.45
C ILE A 142 2.00 -14.91 13.80
N ILE A 143 2.02 -15.24 15.08
CA ILE A 143 1.36 -16.41 15.63
C ILE A 143 0.31 -15.93 16.62
N LEU A 144 -0.94 -16.32 16.40
CA LEU A 144 -2.01 -16.18 17.37
C LEU A 144 -2.33 -17.58 17.92
N THR A 145 -2.10 -17.76 19.22
CA THR A 145 -2.52 -18.98 19.92
C THR A 145 -3.28 -18.61 21.19
N LYS A 146 -4.47 -19.19 21.37
CA LYS A 146 -5.43 -18.83 22.42
C LYS A 146 -5.85 -17.36 22.28
N ARG A 147 -5.21 -16.46 23.02
CA ARG A 147 -5.45 -15.00 23.00
C ARG A 147 -4.14 -14.19 22.89
N GLY A 148 -2.99 -14.85 22.78
CA GLY A 148 -1.68 -14.18 22.70
C GLY A 148 -1.15 -14.13 21.28
N PHE A 149 -0.73 -12.95 20.85
CA PHE A 149 0.08 -12.75 19.66
C PHE A 149 1.56 -12.84 19.99
N VAL A 150 2.29 -13.52 19.13
CA VAL A 150 3.74 -13.71 19.20
C VAL A 150 4.34 -13.38 17.84
N PHE A 151 5.44 -12.66 17.84
CA PHE A 151 6.31 -12.50 16.69
C PHE A 151 7.43 -13.53 16.72
N LYS A 152 7.72 -14.14 15.58
CA LYS A 152 8.87 -15.03 15.39
C LYS A 152 9.68 -14.60 14.17
N ARG A 153 10.98 -14.38 14.35
CA ARG A 153 11.90 -14.21 13.21
C ARG A 153 12.29 -15.58 12.68
N ASN A 154 11.66 -16.05 11.61
CA ASN A 154 11.91 -17.38 11.07
C ASN A 154 13.17 -17.42 10.20
N THR A 155 14.12 -18.31 10.51
CA THR A 155 15.34 -18.51 9.70
C THR A 155 15.54 -19.96 9.24
N GLN A 156 14.74 -20.91 9.71
CA GLN A 156 14.94 -22.34 9.45
C GLN A 156 14.15 -22.85 8.24
N SER A 157 12.91 -22.40 8.05
CA SER A 157 12.02 -22.96 7.03
C SER A 157 11.88 -22.02 5.84
N GLN A 158 12.86 -22.04 4.93
CA GLN A 158 12.86 -21.19 3.74
C GLN A 158 12.82 -22.01 2.45
N PRO A 159 11.96 -21.65 1.48
CA PRO A 159 11.85 -22.37 0.21
C PRO A 159 13.07 -22.19 -0.70
N TYR A 160 13.85 -21.12 -0.52
CA TYR A 160 15.04 -20.84 -1.32
C TYR A 160 16.23 -20.44 -0.45
N ASN A 161 17.41 -20.97 -0.78
CA ASN A 161 18.68 -20.61 -0.14
C ASN A 161 18.94 -19.11 -0.30
N GLY A 162 19.44 -18.45 0.76
CA GLY A 162 19.73 -17.02 0.75
C GLY A 162 18.52 -16.10 0.89
N SER A 163 17.30 -16.64 1.07
CA SER A 163 16.09 -15.82 1.25
C SER A 163 16.02 -15.12 2.61
N VAL A 164 16.83 -15.55 3.58
CA VAL A 164 16.85 -15.00 4.94
C VAL A 164 18.12 -14.24 5.23
N SER A 165 17.95 -13.15 5.95
CA SER A 165 19.04 -12.38 6.50
C SER A 165 19.75 -13.23 7.57
N LEU A 166 21.02 -13.52 7.33
CA LEU A 166 21.90 -14.25 8.28
C LEU A 166 22.50 -13.32 9.35
N GLN A 167 22.13 -12.04 9.38
CA GLN A 167 22.59 -11.14 10.43
C GLN A 167 22.22 -11.69 11.81
N PRO A 168 23.16 -11.71 12.79
CA PRO A 168 22.92 -12.32 14.10
C PRO A 168 21.85 -11.58 14.89
N THR A 169 21.64 -10.29 14.63
CA THR A 169 20.56 -9.50 15.23
C THR A 169 19.98 -8.54 14.21
N ARG A 170 18.67 -8.33 14.27
CA ARG A 170 17.95 -7.35 13.45
C ARG A 170 16.94 -6.63 14.32
N ARG A 171 16.72 -5.35 14.06
CA ARG A 171 15.77 -4.51 14.79
C ARG A 171 14.63 -4.08 13.89
N ILE A 172 13.45 -3.93 14.48
CA ILE A 172 12.29 -3.32 13.83
C ILE A 172 11.66 -2.30 14.76
N PHE A 173 11.01 -1.30 14.20
CA PHE A 173 9.98 -0.53 14.91
C PHE A 173 8.62 -1.01 14.42
N TYR A 174 7.67 -1.14 15.33
CA TYR A 174 6.33 -1.58 14.98
C TYR A 174 5.23 -0.95 15.84
N LYS A 175 4.01 -0.97 15.30
CA LYS A 175 2.75 -0.74 16.02
C LYS A 175 1.78 -1.83 15.60
N PHE A 176 1.23 -2.56 16.56
CA PHE A 176 0.28 -3.64 16.31
C PHE A 176 -1.06 -3.30 16.97
N SER A 177 -2.13 -3.33 16.19
CA SER A 177 -3.48 -2.99 16.64
C SER A 177 -4.46 -4.08 16.26
N VAL A 178 -5.37 -4.39 17.16
CA VAL A 178 -6.45 -5.35 16.96
C VAL A 178 -7.76 -4.69 17.33
N MET A 179 -8.77 -4.85 16.49
CA MET A 179 -10.12 -4.35 16.74
C MET A 179 -11.18 -5.39 16.40
N SER A 180 -12.29 -5.36 17.13
CA SER A 180 -13.52 -6.09 16.83
C SER A 180 -14.58 -5.08 16.42
N LEU A 181 -15.37 -5.44 15.42
CA LEU A 181 -16.47 -4.63 14.93
C LEU A 181 -17.80 -5.35 15.16
N ASP A 182 -18.87 -4.61 15.39
CA ASP A 182 -20.23 -5.15 15.34
C ASP A 182 -20.75 -5.25 13.90
N LYS A 183 -22.01 -5.71 13.75
CA LYS A 183 -22.66 -5.87 12.45
C LYS A 183 -22.88 -4.55 11.71
N SER A 184 -22.88 -3.42 12.42
CA SER A 184 -22.94 -2.07 11.84
C SER A 184 -21.56 -1.51 11.50
N GLY A 185 -20.48 -2.24 11.77
CA GLY A 185 -19.11 -1.80 11.53
C GLY A 185 -18.55 -0.89 12.63
N MET A 186 -19.25 -0.75 13.76
CA MET A 186 -18.80 0.06 14.90
C MET A 186 -17.83 -0.74 15.78
N VAL A 187 -16.83 -0.04 16.33
CA VAL A 187 -15.79 -0.66 17.15
C VAL A 187 -16.35 -1.07 18.51
N THR A 188 -16.33 -2.36 18.81
CA THR A 188 -16.74 -2.92 20.12
C THR A 188 -15.56 -3.24 21.01
N TYR A 189 -14.38 -3.43 20.42
CA TYR A 189 -13.14 -3.69 21.12
C TYR A 189 -11.98 -3.11 20.30
N SER A 190 -11.00 -2.52 20.97
CA SER A 190 -9.75 -2.08 20.35
C SER A 190 -8.61 -2.18 21.33
N LYS A 191 -7.48 -2.71 20.86
CA LYS A 191 -6.25 -2.77 21.62
C LYS A 191 -5.05 -2.56 20.70
N SER A 192 -4.17 -1.65 21.10
CA SER A 192 -2.98 -1.30 20.34
C SER A 192 -1.75 -1.28 21.22
N THR A 193 -0.62 -1.69 20.67
CA THR A 193 0.69 -1.38 21.27
C THR A 193 1.02 0.09 21.03
N PRO A 194 1.89 0.71 21.86
CA PRO A 194 2.62 1.89 21.43
C PRO A 194 3.54 1.54 20.25
N ILE A 195 4.15 2.56 19.64
CA ILE A 195 5.27 2.33 18.73
C ILE A 195 6.43 1.76 19.57
N HIS A 196 6.85 0.55 19.24
CA HIS A 196 7.84 -0.18 20.02
C HIS A 196 8.98 -0.68 19.15
N ARG A 197 10.19 -0.69 19.73
CA ARG A 197 11.40 -1.22 19.08
C ARG A 197 11.67 -2.63 19.60
N LEU A 198 11.78 -3.59 18.69
CA LEU A 198 12.20 -4.95 19.02
C LEU A 198 13.52 -5.29 18.39
N ARG A 199 14.30 -6.13 19.09
CA ARG A 199 15.52 -6.76 18.59
C ARG A 199 15.27 -8.26 18.54
N PHE A 200 15.54 -8.87 17.38
CA PHE A 200 15.39 -10.30 17.15
C PHE A 200 16.74 -10.98 16.92
N VAL A 201 16.99 -12.09 17.62
CA VAL A 201 17.91 -13.14 17.15
C VAL A 201 17.18 -14.12 16.21
N PRO A 202 17.89 -14.95 15.42
CA PRO A 202 17.29 -16.05 14.66
C PRO A 202 16.35 -16.91 15.50
N ASP A 203 15.16 -17.18 14.97
CA ASP A 203 14.11 -18.06 15.52
C ASP A 203 13.55 -17.67 16.90
N GLU A 204 13.81 -16.45 17.36
CA GLU A 204 13.29 -15.89 18.62
C GLU A 204 11.79 -15.64 18.56
N ASP A 205 11.08 -16.11 19.59
CA ASP A 205 9.66 -15.87 19.82
C ASP A 205 9.47 -14.75 20.85
N ILE A 206 8.79 -13.68 20.45
CA ILE A 206 8.55 -12.49 21.29
C ILE A 206 7.03 -12.27 21.43
N PRO A 207 6.45 -12.41 22.63
CA PRO A 207 5.07 -12.02 22.89
C PRO A 207 4.86 -10.52 22.68
N ILE A 208 3.80 -10.12 21.97
CA ILE A 208 3.56 -8.71 21.63
C ILE A 208 2.27 -8.16 22.24
N LEU A 209 1.23 -8.98 22.33
CA LEU A 209 -0.10 -8.52 22.71
C LEU A 209 -0.93 -9.72 23.18
N THR A 210 -1.62 -9.57 24.30
CA THR A 210 -2.64 -10.54 24.76
C THR A 210 -4.01 -9.88 24.70
N LEU A 211 -4.98 -10.54 24.09
CA LEU A 211 -6.36 -10.08 23.97
C LEU A 211 -7.13 -10.31 25.27
N GLU A 212 -7.97 -9.35 25.68
CA GLU A 212 -8.94 -9.54 26.75
C GLU A 212 -10.13 -10.41 26.28
N GLU A 213 -10.97 -10.82 27.24
CA GLU A 213 -12.20 -11.59 26.98
C GLU A 213 -13.18 -10.90 26.03
N ALA A 214 -13.23 -9.56 26.10
CA ALA A 214 -14.08 -8.71 25.28
C ALA A 214 -13.75 -8.72 23.78
N ALA A 215 -12.57 -9.21 23.36
CA ALA A 215 -12.23 -9.32 21.95
C ALA A 215 -13.06 -10.43 21.28
N THR A 216 -13.92 -10.04 20.34
CA THR A 216 -14.80 -10.96 19.58
C THR A 216 -14.38 -11.05 18.11
N PHE A 217 -14.66 -12.18 17.47
CA PHE A 217 -14.41 -12.35 16.05
C PHE A 217 -15.56 -11.76 15.21
N PRO A 218 -15.27 -11.22 14.00
CA PRO A 218 -13.97 -11.18 13.34
C PRO A 218 -12.99 -10.18 13.97
N LEU A 219 -11.71 -10.56 14.03
CA LEU A 219 -10.63 -9.68 14.50
C LEU A 219 -9.96 -8.99 13.31
N HIS A 220 -9.98 -7.67 13.30
CA HIS A 220 -9.27 -6.85 12.33
C HIS A 220 -7.91 -6.48 12.91
N ILE A 221 -6.86 -6.84 12.18
CA ILE A 221 -5.46 -6.63 12.56
C ILE A 221 -4.89 -5.54 11.67
N CYS A 222 -4.26 -4.55 12.30
CA CYS A 222 -3.44 -3.55 11.66
C CYS A 222 -2.02 -3.64 12.22
N PHE A 223 -1.06 -3.93 11.34
CA PHE A 223 0.35 -4.01 11.66
C PHE A 223 1.12 -2.99 10.84
N ASN A 224 1.77 -2.05 11.53
CA ASN A 224 2.65 -1.07 10.92
C ASN A 224 4.09 -1.41 11.33
N VAL A 225 5.02 -1.48 10.38
CA VAL A 225 6.39 -1.95 10.65
C VAL A 225 7.44 -1.24 9.80
N VAL A 226 8.61 -1.00 10.39
CA VAL A 226 9.81 -0.48 9.73
C VAL A 226 10.95 -1.48 9.96
N TYR A 227 11.41 -2.13 8.88
CA TYR A 227 12.45 -3.19 8.91
C TYR A 227 13.89 -2.68 8.71
N VAL A 228 14.03 -1.51 8.11
CA VAL A 228 15.30 -0.87 7.73
C VAL A 228 15.29 0.56 8.17
N THR A 229 16.46 1.10 8.48
CA THR A 229 16.59 2.49 8.91
C THR A 229 16.10 3.40 7.79
N PRO A 230 15.09 4.28 7.99
CA PRO A 230 14.66 5.20 6.96
C PRO A 230 15.82 6.05 6.44
N CYS A 231 15.87 6.28 5.13
CA CYS A 231 16.76 7.30 4.56
C CYS A 231 16.04 8.65 4.59
N GLU A 232 16.78 9.76 4.70
CA GLU A 232 16.22 11.12 4.77
C GLU A 232 15.31 11.44 3.56
N THR A 233 15.58 10.85 2.39
CA THR A 233 14.78 11.04 1.18
C THR A 233 14.27 9.71 0.62
N VAL A 234 12.99 9.41 0.83
CA VAL A 234 12.28 8.46 -0.06
C VAL A 234 12.19 9.15 -1.42
N PRO A 235 12.57 8.47 -2.51
CA PRO A 235 12.54 9.10 -3.83
C PRO A 235 11.12 9.54 -4.17
N LEU A 236 11.01 10.73 -4.75
CA LEU A 236 9.78 11.17 -5.37
C LEU A 236 9.66 10.54 -6.76
N PRO A 237 8.43 10.35 -7.26
CA PRO A 237 8.25 10.02 -8.66
C PRO A 237 8.93 11.03 -9.57
N THR A 238 9.72 10.52 -10.50
CA THR A 238 10.10 11.25 -11.71
C THR A 238 8.85 11.40 -12.56
N LEU A 239 8.17 12.54 -12.43
CA LEU A 239 7.20 12.94 -13.44
C LEU A 239 7.99 13.22 -14.72
N PRO A 240 7.59 12.67 -15.88
CA PRO A 240 8.16 13.15 -17.12
C PRO A 240 7.84 14.65 -17.22
N THR A 241 8.88 15.48 -17.37
CA THR A 241 8.77 16.91 -17.65
C THR A 241 8.25 17.09 -19.07
N LEU A 242 6.98 16.77 -19.27
CA LEU A 242 6.29 16.95 -20.53
C LEU A 242 5.67 18.34 -20.49
N THR A 243 6.07 19.18 -21.44
CA THR A 243 5.42 20.46 -21.70
C THR A 243 3.98 20.23 -22.14
N ASN A 244 3.10 21.23 -22.06
CA ASN A 244 1.74 21.10 -22.58
C ASN A 244 1.71 20.64 -24.05
N GLU A 245 2.72 21.01 -24.84
CA GLU A 245 2.87 20.58 -26.24
C GLU A 245 3.26 19.10 -26.40
N ASP A 246 4.04 18.54 -25.46
CA ASP A 246 4.39 17.11 -25.50
C ASP A 246 3.18 16.23 -25.13
N TRP A 247 2.26 16.79 -24.35
CA TRP A 247 1.02 16.12 -23.98
C TRP A 247 0.02 16.06 -25.11
N ASP A 248 -0.10 17.12 -25.91
CA ASP A 248 -0.98 17.12 -27.09
C ASP A 248 -0.46 16.15 -28.19
N LYS A 249 0.86 15.91 -28.26
CA LYS A 249 1.43 14.89 -29.18
C LYS A 249 1.14 13.44 -28.77
N ILE A 250 0.95 13.17 -27.47
CA ILE A 250 0.52 11.85 -26.97
C ILE A 250 -0.97 11.63 -27.30
N ASP A 251 -1.75 12.71 -27.41
CA ASP A 251 -3.18 12.66 -27.71
C ASP A 251 -3.51 12.38 -29.19
N ASP A 252 -2.57 12.52 -30.12
CA ASP A 252 -2.78 12.24 -31.55
C ASP A 252 -2.92 10.73 -31.86
N ILE A 253 -2.75 9.84 -30.88
CA ILE A 253 -3.00 8.38 -31.00
C ILE A 253 -4.48 8.06 -30.64
N GLN A 254 -5.40 8.88 -31.13
CA GLN A 254 -6.84 8.72 -30.88
C GLN A 254 -7.49 7.76 -31.88
N GLY A 255 -7.87 6.60 -31.36
CA GLY A 255 -8.88 5.75 -31.95
C GLY A 255 -9.69 5.09 -30.84
N MET A 256 -10.74 5.77 -30.35
CA MET A 256 -11.91 5.15 -29.71
C MET A 256 -13.10 6.13 -29.65
N PRO A 257 -14.34 5.61 -29.69
CA PRO A 257 -15.53 6.39 -30.02
C PRO A 257 -16.00 7.27 -28.86
N SER A 258 -16.31 8.51 -29.20
CA SER A 258 -17.00 9.48 -28.35
C SER A 258 -18.38 8.97 -27.95
N SER A 259 -18.59 8.69 -26.66
CA SER A 259 -19.93 8.72 -26.07
C SER A 259 -20.26 10.17 -25.76
N SER A 260 -20.96 10.82 -26.68
CA SER A 260 -21.57 12.13 -26.47
C SER A 260 -22.67 12.03 -25.41
N VAL A 261 -22.40 12.52 -24.21
CA VAL A 261 -23.48 12.96 -23.31
C VAL A 261 -23.57 14.47 -23.44
N HIS A 262 -24.65 14.93 -24.09
CA HIS A 262 -25.03 16.34 -24.13
C HIS A 262 -25.19 16.86 -22.70
N LEU A 263 -24.29 17.73 -22.27
CA LEU A 263 -24.49 18.60 -21.11
C LEU A 263 -25.33 19.79 -21.58
N ASP A 264 -26.59 19.81 -21.14
CA ASP A 264 -27.48 20.95 -21.32
C ASP A 264 -27.00 22.08 -20.41
N SER A 265 -26.43 23.12 -21.02
CA SER A 265 -25.84 24.27 -20.34
C SER A 265 -26.91 25.32 -20.07
N THR A 266 -27.65 25.19 -18.98
CA THR A 266 -28.27 26.35 -18.34
C THR A 266 -28.21 26.19 -16.82
N LEU A 267 -27.34 26.96 -16.18
CA LEU A 267 -27.57 27.59 -14.87
C LEU A 267 -26.37 28.51 -14.59
N ASN A 268 -26.59 29.80 -14.84
CA ASN A 268 -25.68 30.91 -14.59
C ASN A 268 -25.67 31.22 -13.08
N PRO A 269 -24.50 31.30 -12.40
CA PRO A 269 -24.44 31.51 -10.96
C PRO A 269 -24.33 33.00 -10.61
N GLU A 270 -25.40 33.79 -10.83
CA GLU A 270 -25.53 35.15 -10.28
C GLU A 270 -27.00 35.46 -9.98
N SER A 271 -27.54 34.95 -8.87
CA SER A 271 -28.77 35.48 -8.25
C SER A 271 -29.00 34.96 -6.83
N LEU A 272 -28.07 35.21 -5.91
CA LEU A 272 -28.36 35.10 -4.47
C LEU A 272 -27.76 36.28 -3.70
N LEU A 273 -28.18 37.50 -4.07
CA LEU A 273 -28.14 38.67 -3.21
C LEU A 273 -29.33 39.58 -3.56
N SER A 274 -30.40 39.51 -2.77
CA SER A 274 -31.17 40.68 -2.29
C SER A 274 -32.50 40.26 -1.64
N ASN A 275 -32.69 40.79 -0.42
CA ASN A 275 -33.97 41.17 0.21
C ASN A 275 -34.96 40.05 0.57
N SER A 276 -35.73 40.09 1.66
CA SER A 276 -35.99 40.99 2.78
C SER A 276 -36.96 40.22 3.70
N SER A 277 -36.84 40.23 5.03
CA SER A 277 -37.64 41.06 5.96
C SER A 277 -39.17 40.91 5.87
N ALA A 278 -39.80 40.71 7.04
CA ALA A 278 -41.23 40.84 7.41
C ALA A 278 -42.15 39.70 6.87
N GLU A 279 -43.05 39.07 7.63
CA GLU A 279 -43.69 39.31 8.94
C GLU A 279 -43.80 38.00 9.73
#